data_AF-A0A850S9T9-F1
#
_entry.id   AF-A0A850S9T9-F1
#
_cell.length_a   1.000
_cell.length_b   1.000
_cell.length_c   1.000
_cell.angle_alpha   90.00
_cell.angle_beta   90.00
_cell.angle_gamma   90.00
#
_symmetry.space_group_name_H-M   'P 1'
#
loop_
_entity.id
_entity.type
_entity.pdbx_description
1 polymer ?
#
loop_
_entity_poly.entity_id
_entity_poly.type
_entity_poly.pdbx_seq_one_letter_code
_entity_poly.pdbx_strand_id
1 'polypeptide(L)'
;MDAYLHSLIAYAIVANIVAIPLILLGRKFSLRCHPIEYVMLYFCWLVFVLLVGSVFDDLNHAMVKLEVSSAELNTVFGIAGFFAGLSLLPKIFFATKKANTVLITSLTAIFVAVICSKFVVLAFLFTSEGV
;
A
#
# COMPACT_ATOMS: atom_id res chain seq x y z
N MET A 1 18.69 -3.44 -11.06
CA MET A 1 18.08 -3.90 -9.80
C MET A 1 16.62 -4.16 -10.08
N ASP A 2 16.08 -5.28 -9.61
CA ASP A 2 14.72 -5.75 -9.94
C ASP A 2 13.64 -4.75 -9.47
N ALA A 3 12.71 -4.37 -10.35
CA ALA A 3 11.63 -3.41 -10.08
C ALA A 3 10.74 -3.85 -8.93
N TYR A 4 10.55 -5.16 -8.79
CA TYR A 4 9.81 -5.77 -7.68
C TYR A 4 10.49 -5.51 -6.33
N LEU A 5 11.81 -5.66 -6.27
CA LEU A 5 12.56 -5.41 -5.04
C LEU A 5 12.55 -3.92 -4.69
N HIS A 6 12.74 -3.05 -5.68
CA HIS A 6 12.77 -1.60 -5.46
C HIS A 6 11.41 -1.09 -4.97
N SER A 7 10.32 -1.51 -5.63
CA SER A 7 8.96 -1.17 -5.23
C SER A 7 8.61 -1.70 -3.84
N LEU A 8 8.98 -2.94 -3.52
CA LEU A 8 8.74 -3.53 -2.21
C LEU A 8 9.48 -2.78 -1.10
N ILE A 9 10.74 -2.42 -1.30
CA ILE A 9 11.54 -1.67 -0.31
C ILE A 9 10.92 -0.29 -0.08
N ALA A 10 10.65 0.46 -1.15
CA ALA A 10 10.04 1.79 -1.04
C ALA A 10 8.68 1.73 -0.31
N TYR A 11 7.85 0.77 -0.70
CA TYR A 11 6.56 0.51 -0.06
C TYR A 11 6.72 0.16 1.43
N ALA A 12 7.57 -0.81 1.74
CA ALA A 12 7.73 -1.34 3.10
C ALA A 12 8.27 -0.27 4.05
N ILE A 13 9.25 0.52 3.63
CA ILE A 13 9.80 1.61 4.45
C ILE A 13 8.69 2.56 4.87
N VAL A 14 7.92 3.09 3.90
CA VAL A 14 6.90 4.10 4.20
C VAL A 14 5.72 3.49 4.97
N ALA A 15 5.28 2.28 4.60
CA ALA A 15 4.21 1.59 5.32
C ALA A 15 4.56 1.39 6.80
N ASN A 16 5.80 1.01 7.09
CA ASN A 16 6.26 0.82 8.47
C ASN A 16 6.42 2.13 9.24
N ILE A 17 6.91 3.19 8.61
CA ILE A 17 7.01 4.53 9.23
C ILE A 17 5.65 4.99 9.74
N VAL A 18 4.56 4.66 9.04
CA VAL A 18 3.19 5.01 9.44
C VAL A 18 2.59 3.97 10.39
N ALA A 19 2.74 2.68 10.08
CA ALA A 19 2.10 1.60 10.82
C ALA A 19 2.64 1.46 12.25
N ILE A 20 3.96 1.57 12.46
CA ILE A 20 4.57 1.38 13.79
C ILE A 20 4.02 2.39 14.81
N PRO A 21 4.03 3.71 14.55
CA PRO A 21 3.39 4.68 15.43
C PRO A 21 1.92 4.39 15.73
N LEU A 22 1.14 3.97 14.72
CA LEU A 22 -0.28 3.63 14.90
C LEU A 22 -0.48 2.38 15.74
N ILE A 23 0.38 1.37 15.60
CA ILE A 23 0.38 0.18 16.46
C ILE A 23 0.69 0.57 17.90
N LEU A 24 1.69 1.42 18.12
CA LEU A 24 2.04 1.93 19.46
C LEU A 24 0.90 2.76 20.06
N LEU A 25 0.27 3.62 19.26
CA LEU A 25 -0.89 4.40 19.68
C LEU A 25 -2.08 3.50 20.03
N GLY A 26 -2.35 2.47 19.22
CA GLY A 26 -3.40 1.48 19.47
C GLY A 26 -3.23 0.76 20.81
N ARG A 27 -1.99 0.49 21.25
CA ARG A 27 -1.73 -0.12 22.56
C ARG A 27 -2.24 0.73 23.72
N LYS A 28 -2.22 2.06 23.60
CA LYS A 28 -2.79 2.98 24.62
C LYS A 28 -4.31 2.79 24.79
N PHE A 29 -4.98 2.30 23.76
CA PHE A 29 -6.42 1.98 23.76
C PHE A 29 -6.69 0.49 23.99
N SER A 30 -5.72 -0.27 24.52
CA SER A 30 -5.80 -1.74 24.68
C SER A 30 -6.04 -2.50 23.37
N LEU A 31 -5.72 -1.89 22.22
CA LEU A 31 -5.76 -2.55 20.92
C LEU A 31 -4.41 -3.20 20.63
N ARG A 32 -4.42 -4.50 20.39
CA ARG A 32 -3.25 -5.22 19.85
C ARG A 32 -3.31 -5.19 18.32
N CYS A 33 -2.15 -5.25 17.69
CA CYS A 33 -2.05 -5.52 16.26
C CYS A 33 -1.89 -7.03 16.09
N HIS A 34 -2.89 -7.66 15.48
CA HIS A 34 -2.82 -9.07 15.12
C HIS A 34 -1.87 -9.23 13.93
N PRO A 35 -1.05 -10.29 13.85
CA PRO A 35 -0.14 -10.52 12.73
C PRO A 35 -0.82 -10.42 11.35
N ILE A 36 -2.08 -10.85 11.27
CA ILE A 36 -2.87 -10.79 10.03
C ILE A 36 -3.19 -9.36 9.58
N GLU A 37 -3.39 -8.42 10.53
CA GLU A 37 -3.60 -7.00 10.20
C GLU A 37 -2.34 -6.42 9.55
N TYR A 38 -1.17 -6.84 10.05
CA TYR A 38 0.12 -6.42 9.51
C TYR A 38 0.38 -7.02 8.12
N VAL A 39 0.05 -8.30 7.91
CA VAL A 39 0.10 -8.93 6.57
C VAL A 39 -0.84 -8.22 5.59
N MET A 40 -2.03 -7.81 6.04
CA MET A 40 -2.98 -7.09 5.19
C MET A 40 -2.51 -5.72 4.73
N LEU A 41 -1.53 -5.11 5.39
CA LEU A 41 -0.87 -3.93 4.85
C LEU A 41 -0.25 -4.28 3.49
N TYR A 42 0.62 -5.29 3.46
CA TYR A 42 1.34 -5.72 2.26
C TYR A 42 0.45 -6.32 1.17
N PHE A 43 -0.80 -6.68 1.50
CA PHE A 43 -1.78 -7.05 0.48
C PHE A 43 -1.99 -5.93 -0.54
N CYS A 44 -1.95 -4.65 -0.13
CA CYS A 44 -2.02 -3.52 -1.07
C CYS A 44 -0.89 -3.54 -2.11
N TRP A 45 0.34 -3.83 -1.68
CA TRP A 45 1.49 -3.96 -2.59
C TRP A 45 1.29 -5.13 -3.55
N LEU A 46 0.86 -6.29 -3.03
CA LEU A 46 0.62 -7.48 -3.85
C LEU A 46 -0.43 -7.22 -4.93
N VAL A 47 -1.59 -6.64 -4.57
CA VAL A 47 -2.66 -6.30 -5.52
C VAL A 47 -2.16 -5.39 -6.62
N PHE A 48 -1.37 -4.38 -6.26
CA PHE A 48 -0.79 -3.47 -7.23
C PHE A 48 0.11 -4.20 -8.22
N VAL A 49 1.08 -4.97 -7.71
CA VAL A 49 2.06 -5.65 -8.55
C VAL A 49 1.38 -6.66 -9.48
N LEU A 50 0.38 -7.37 -8.98
CA LEU A 50 -0.43 -8.29 -9.80
C LEU A 50 -1.24 -7.55 -10.87
N LEU A 51 -1.80 -6.38 -10.56
CA LEU A 51 -2.53 -5.58 -11.55
C LEU A 51 -1.61 -5.07 -12.65
N VAL A 52 -0.46 -4.50 -12.30
CA VAL A 52 0.52 -4.04 -13.29
C VAL A 52 1.05 -5.21 -14.12
N GLY A 53 1.40 -6.33 -13.48
CA GLY A 53 1.79 -7.56 -14.17
C GLY A 53 0.69 -8.12 -15.08
N SER A 54 -0.59 -7.99 -14.72
CA SER A 54 -1.69 -8.44 -15.60
C SER A 54 -1.86 -7.60 -16.86
N VAL A 55 -1.44 -6.33 -16.85
CA VAL A 55 -1.58 -5.41 -18.00
C VAL A 55 -0.33 -5.41 -18.88
N PHE A 56 0.84 -5.58 -18.26
CA PHE A 56 2.16 -5.42 -18.92
C PHE A 56 3.00 -6.71 -18.91
N ASP A 57 2.41 -7.84 -18.53
CA ASP A 57 3.02 -9.16 -18.24
C ASP A 57 4.03 -9.17 -17.08
N ASP A 58 4.78 -8.09 -16.87
CA ASP A 58 5.84 -7.98 -15.87
C ASP A 58 6.05 -6.52 -15.43
N LEU A 59 6.44 -6.30 -14.16
CA LEU A 59 6.69 -4.96 -13.62
C LEU A 59 7.95 -4.31 -14.21
N ASN A 60 9.01 -5.09 -14.48
CA ASN A 60 10.21 -4.54 -15.14
C ASN A 60 9.87 -4.16 -16.58
N HIS A 61 9.08 -4.97 -17.28
CA HIS A 61 8.59 -4.62 -18.61
C HIS A 61 7.71 -3.37 -18.57
N ALA A 62 6.80 -3.24 -17.61
CA ALA A 62 5.98 -2.04 -17.43
C ALA A 62 6.84 -0.77 -17.27
N MET A 63 7.90 -0.83 -16.46
CA MET A 63 8.80 0.31 -16.28
C MET A 63 9.50 0.74 -17.57
N VAL A 64 9.99 -0.23 -18.36
CA VAL A 64 10.65 0.07 -19.64
C VAL A 64 9.66 0.63 -20.64
N LYS A 65 8.47 0.04 -20.77
CA LYS A 65 7.46 0.44 -21.75
C LYS A 65 6.86 1.81 -21.47
N LEU A 66 6.78 2.19 -20.20
CA LEU A 66 6.20 3.45 -19.75
C LEU A 66 7.26 4.51 -19.44
N GLU A 67 8.53 4.22 -19.74
CA GLU A 67 9.70 5.07 -19.46
C GLU A 67 9.78 5.56 -18.01
N VAL A 68 9.25 4.77 -17.07
CA VAL A 68 9.15 5.15 -15.67
C VAL A 68 10.50 4.99 -14.99
N SER A 69 11.00 6.10 -14.44
CA SER A 69 12.23 6.13 -13.68
C SER A 69 12.07 5.38 -12.34
N SER A 70 13.18 4.89 -11.80
CA SER A 70 13.19 4.30 -10.45
C SER A 70 12.72 5.28 -9.35
N ALA A 71 12.89 6.59 -9.56
CA ALA A 71 12.42 7.60 -8.60
C ALA A 71 10.89 7.73 -8.58
N GLU A 72 10.25 7.70 -9.75
CA GLU A 72 8.79 7.73 -9.88
C GLU A 72 8.17 6.46 -9.32
N LEU A 73 8.75 5.29 -9.64
CA LEU A 73 8.34 4.02 -9.05
C LEU A 73 8.37 4.09 -7.51
N ASN A 74 9.49 4.54 -6.93
CA ASN A 74 9.64 4.65 -5.48
C ASN A 74 8.63 5.64 -4.87
N THR A 75 8.34 6.73 -5.57
CA THR A 75 7.35 7.71 -5.13
C THR A 75 5.94 7.10 -5.09
N VAL A 76 5.54 6.43 -6.17
CA VAL A 76 4.24 5.77 -6.28
C VAL A 76 4.05 4.71 -5.21
N PHE A 77 5.03 3.82 -5.05
CA PHE A 77 4.97 2.76 -4.05
C PHE A 77 5.12 3.29 -2.62
N GLY A 78 5.86 4.38 -2.42
CA GLY A 78 5.93 5.08 -1.14
C GLY A 78 4.58 5.66 -0.73
N ILE A 79 3.86 6.32 -1.65
CA ILE A 79 2.51 6.83 -1.42
C ILE A 79 1.55 5.67 -1.10
N ALA A 80 1.60 4.57 -1.86
CA ALA A 80 0.80 3.38 -1.58
C ALA A 80 1.11 2.79 -0.20
N GLY A 81 2.39 2.77 0.19
CA GLY A 81 2.83 2.35 1.52
C GLY A 81 2.27 3.24 2.63
N PHE A 82 2.29 4.55 2.44
CA PHE A 82 1.72 5.53 3.37
C PHE A 82 0.24 5.24 3.64
N PHE A 83 -0.57 5.10 2.58
CA PHE A 83 -1.99 4.81 2.72
C PHE A 83 -2.25 3.43 3.35
N ALA A 84 -1.43 2.43 3.00
CA ALA A 84 -1.56 1.13 3.62
C ALA A 84 -1.31 1.22 5.13
N GLY A 85 -0.25 1.90 5.57
CA GLY A 85 -0.03 2.14 7.01
C GLY A 85 -1.19 2.85 7.69
N LEU A 86 -1.81 3.84 7.04
CA LEU A 86 -3.01 4.52 7.53
C LEU A 86 -4.25 3.62 7.63
N SER A 87 -4.26 2.42 7.05
CA SER A 87 -5.37 1.47 7.22
C SER A 87 -5.56 1.00 8.67
N LEU A 88 -4.56 1.22 9.54
CA LEU A 88 -4.64 0.99 10.99
C LEU A 88 -5.27 2.17 11.75
N LEU A 89 -5.54 3.29 11.10
CA LEU A 89 -6.10 4.48 11.75
C LEU A 89 -7.58 4.26 12.17
N PRO A 90 -8.47 3.66 11.35
CA PRO A 90 -9.86 3.48 11.74
C PRO A 90 -10.05 2.62 12.98
N LYS A 91 -9.25 1.56 13.18
CA LYS A 91 -9.36 0.75 14.42
C LYS A 91 -9.11 1.58 15.67
N ILE A 92 -8.24 2.58 15.61
CA ILE A 92 -7.95 3.48 16.74
C ILE A 92 -9.17 4.38 17.00
N PHE A 93 -9.77 4.95 15.95
CA PHE A 93 -10.98 5.77 16.10
C PHE A 93 -12.19 4.99 16.61
N PHE A 94 -12.30 3.70 16.25
CA PHE A 94 -13.40 2.83 16.66
C PHE A 94 -13.10 2.01 17.92
N ALA A 95 -11.99 2.27 18.62
CA ALA A 95 -11.55 1.51 19.79
C ALA A 95 -12.63 1.41 20.89
N THR A 96 -13.41 2.47 21.07
CA THR A 96 -14.44 2.56 22.11
C THR A 96 -15.74 1.83 21.78
N LYS A 97 -15.94 1.41 20.51
CA LYS A 97 -17.23 0.87 20.03
C LYS A 97 -17.36 -0.66 20.09
N LYS A 98 -16.45 -1.38 20.78
CA LYS A 98 -16.38 -2.87 20.80
C LYS A 98 -16.43 -3.52 19.41
N ALA A 99 -16.01 -2.80 18.37
CA ALA A 99 -16.06 -3.30 17.00
C ALA A 99 -14.89 -4.26 16.73
N ASN A 100 -15.08 -5.21 15.81
CA ASN A 100 -14.02 -6.15 15.42
C ASN A 100 -12.92 -5.40 14.66
N THR A 101 -11.80 -5.12 15.34
CA THR A 101 -10.70 -4.31 14.81
C THR A 101 -10.00 -4.95 13.62
N VAL A 102 -9.88 -6.29 13.61
CA VAL A 102 -9.26 -7.02 12.50
C VAL A 102 -10.09 -6.86 11.23
N LEU A 103 -11.41 -6.95 11.35
CA LEU A 103 -12.33 -6.72 10.22
C LEU A 103 -12.22 -5.29 9.70
N ILE A 104 -12.19 -4.29 10.61
CA ILE A 104 -12.08 -2.88 10.24
C ILE A 104 -10.77 -2.61 9.48
N THR A 105 -9.64 -3.09 10.00
CA THR A 105 -8.35 -2.90 9.33
C THR A 105 -8.28 -3.64 8.00
N SER A 106 -8.81 -4.86 7.93
CA SER A 106 -8.85 -5.62 6.66
C SER A 106 -9.71 -4.91 5.60
N LEU A 107 -10.90 -4.45 5.96
CA LEU A 107 -11.76 -3.68 5.06
C LEU A 107 -11.08 -2.38 4.63
N THR A 108 -10.47 -1.66 5.56
CA THR A 108 -9.77 -0.41 5.24
C THR A 108 -8.59 -0.67 4.30
N ALA A 109 -7.80 -1.71 4.52
CA ALA A 109 -6.70 -2.10 3.65
C ALA A 109 -7.21 -2.46 2.24
N ILE A 110 -8.33 -3.20 2.13
CA ILE A 110 -8.96 -3.50 0.83
C ILE A 110 -9.41 -2.22 0.12
N PHE A 111 -10.08 -1.29 0.83
CA PHE A 111 -10.50 -0.02 0.23
C PHE A 111 -9.30 0.81 -0.22
N VAL A 112 -8.25 0.89 0.59
CA VAL A 112 -6.99 1.54 0.21
C VAL A 112 -6.38 0.88 -1.02
N ALA A 113 -6.33 -0.46 -1.08
CA ALA A 113 -5.82 -1.18 -2.24
C ALA A 113 -6.58 -0.81 -3.51
N VAL A 114 -7.92 -0.81 -3.46
CA VAL A 114 -8.78 -0.46 -4.60
C VAL A 114 -8.60 1.00 -5.04
N ILE A 115 -8.47 1.92 -4.09
CA ILE A 115 -8.27 3.33 -4.37
C ILE A 115 -6.89 3.54 -5.00
N CYS A 116 -5.84 3.06 -4.33
CA CYS A 116 -4.46 3.18 -4.81
C CYS A 116 -4.29 2.52 -6.18
N SER A 117 -4.87 1.33 -6.41
CA SER A 117 -4.75 0.66 -7.71
C SER A 117 -5.34 1.49 -8.85
N LYS A 118 -6.47 2.18 -8.61
CA LYS A 118 -7.07 3.07 -9.62
C LYS A 118 -6.20 4.30 -9.90
N PHE A 119 -5.74 4.99 -8.85
CA PHE A 119 -4.90 6.19 -9.01
C PHE A 119 -3.57 5.89 -9.69
N VAL A 120 -3.02 4.71 -9.45
CA VAL A 120 -1.75 4.29 -10.01
C VAL A 120 -1.90 3.93 -11.48
N VAL A 121 -2.90 3.13 -11.83
CA VAL A 121 -3.17 2.82 -13.24
C VAL A 121 -3.41 4.12 -14.02
N LEU A 122 -4.13 5.08 -13.43
CA LEU A 122 -4.28 6.41 -14.01
C LEU A 122 -2.94 7.15 -14.11
N ALA A 123 -2.12 7.16 -13.06
CA ALA A 123 -0.80 7.81 -13.09
C ALA A 123 0.10 7.23 -14.19
N PHE A 124 0.16 5.91 -14.33
CA PHE A 124 0.94 5.22 -15.38
C PHE A 124 0.39 5.49 -16.79
N LEU A 125 -0.93 5.56 -16.95
CA LEU A 125 -1.56 5.91 -18.23
C LEU A 125 -1.26 7.36 -18.61
N PHE A 126 -1.41 8.31 -17.69
CA PHE A 126 -1.17 9.74 -17.95
C PHE A 126 0.31 10.11 -18.08
N THR A 127 1.24 9.32 -17.53
CA THR A 127 2.67 9.47 -17.84
C THR A 127 3.04 8.98 -19.24
N SER A 128 2.23 8.09 -19.86
CA SER A 128 2.51 7.57 -21.21
C SER A 128 2.02 8.48 -22.35
N GLU A 129 1.13 9.44 -22.08
CA GLU A 129 0.66 10.44 -23.07
C GLU A 129 1.50 11.74 -23.06
N GLY A 130 2.62 11.75 -22.33
CA GLY A 130 3.52 12.89 -22.18
C GLY A 130 4.69 12.93 -23.17
N VAL A 131 4.45 12.61 -24.45
CA VAL A 131 5.35 12.91 -25.59
C VAL A 131 4.52 13.31 -26.80
#